data_AF-A0A528KHT3-F1
#
_entry.id   AF-A0A528KHT3-F1
#
_cell.length_a   1.000
_cell.length_b   1.000
_cell.length_c   1.000
_cell.angle_alpha   90.00
_cell.angle_beta   90.00
_cell.angle_gamma   90.00
#
_symmetry.space_group_name_H-M   'P 1'
#
loop_
_entity.id
_entity.type
_entity.pdbx_description
1 polymer ?
#
loop_
_entity_poly.entity_id
_entity_poly.type
_entity_poly.pdbx_seq_one_letter_code
_entity_poly.pdbx_strand_id
1 'polypeptide(L)'
;MSGQAPRSIGPSLAMFPSSRVEAEQAALRMATDKTEIDLARAPPELRVALALAVDEYGEDSDLAQCLRKGVSFHHSALSGELRYLVERLAAMGTLDFIAATTTLAQGMNFPVASVVIHSVSKPGAGPLSPAEFWNIAGRAGRVGLSEKGVVVFANSGHREHWELYSRYLSDKMVSAMAEAVGNLRDSDSIKWTYRVNEGLRPFIQYIGHSVARQGAAATASDLERLVTASFAGKSQDVRVALLRLARRYLGEVADKPRNYMKVADQTGLASFSFDELYASIAGDSVLATADAAELGRPDGMKHLIDALAKLPELSLALEKGHGMIDTMAVARVVNQWINGASVKEISASFPGGSEAEKVREAGKYVFGKVSQT
;
A
#
# COMPACT_ATOMS: atom_id res chain seq x y z
N MET A 1 -2.96 -5.61 -34.27
CA MET A 1 -3.14 -5.63 -32.80
C MET A 1 -1.95 -6.35 -32.21
N SER A 2 -0.95 -5.61 -31.73
CA SER A 2 0.22 -6.17 -31.06
C SER A 2 -0.21 -6.74 -29.71
N GLY A 3 -0.16 -8.06 -29.56
CA GLY A 3 -0.44 -8.75 -28.31
C GLY A 3 0.60 -8.37 -27.26
N GLN A 4 0.25 -7.43 -26.40
CA GLN A 4 1.02 -7.13 -25.20
C GLN A 4 0.89 -8.35 -24.27
N ALA A 5 2.01 -8.97 -23.92
CA ALA A 5 2.03 -10.04 -22.92
C ALA A 5 1.34 -9.54 -21.64
N PRO A 6 0.50 -10.35 -20.99
CA PRO A 6 -0.18 -9.94 -19.76
C PRO A 6 0.87 -9.49 -18.74
N ARG A 7 0.76 -8.25 -18.25
CA ARG A 7 1.62 -7.74 -17.17
C ARG A 7 1.47 -8.68 -15.96
N SER A 8 2.57 -9.29 -15.54
CA SER A 8 2.56 -10.25 -14.42
C SER A 8 2.11 -9.55 -13.12
N ILE A 9 1.38 -10.28 -12.29
CA ILE A 9 0.69 -9.78 -11.07
C ILE A 9 1.69 -9.54 -9.92
N GLY A 10 3.00 -9.58 -10.20
CA GLY A 10 4.07 -9.71 -9.20
C GLY A 10 4.23 -11.17 -8.75
N PRO A 11 5.29 -11.51 -8.00
CA PRO A 11 5.53 -12.87 -7.59
C PRO A 11 4.47 -13.38 -6.61
N SER A 12 4.35 -14.69 -6.51
CA SER A 12 3.77 -15.33 -5.33
C SER A 12 4.81 -15.35 -4.21
N LEU A 13 4.42 -14.90 -3.01
CA LEU A 13 5.29 -14.85 -1.84
C LEU A 13 4.98 -16.01 -0.90
N ALA A 14 5.95 -16.90 -0.68
CA ALA A 14 5.86 -17.95 0.33
C ALA A 14 6.63 -17.56 1.59
N MET A 15 5.94 -17.57 2.72
CA MET A 15 6.44 -17.14 4.01
C MET A 15 6.89 -18.32 4.85
N PHE A 16 8.18 -18.31 5.21
CA PHE A 16 8.83 -19.26 6.10
C PHE A 16 9.40 -18.54 7.33
N PRO A 17 8.57 -18.05 8.28
CA PRO A 17 9.06 -17.32 9.44
C PRO A 17 10.06 -18.10 10.30
N SER A 18 9.95 -19.43 10.31
CA SER A 18 10.69 -20.35 11.18
C SER A 18 12.05 -20.78 10.67
N SER A 19 12.32 -20.74 9.35
CA SER A 19 13.50 -21.40 8.80
C SER A 19 13.96 -20.80 7.48
N ARG A 20 15.23 -20.40 7.43
CA ARG A 20 15.91 -19.97 6.20
C ARG A 20 16.08 -21.14 5.23
N VAL A 21 16.48 -22.30 5.78
CA VAL A 21 16.69 -23.54 5.02
C VAL A 21 15.41 -23.99 4.33
N GLU A 22 14.26 -23.91 4.99
CA GLU A 22 12.98 -24.26 4.36
C GLU A 22 12.62 -23.28 3.24
N ALA A 23 12.95 -21.99 3.39
CA ALA A 23 12.74 -21.00 2.35
C ALA A 23 13.59 -21.29 1.11
N GLU A 24 14.89 -21.55 1.30
CA GLU A 24 15.82 -21.93 0.23
C GLU A 24 15.34 -23.19 -0.49
N GLN A 25 15.00 -24.25 0.26
CA GLN A 25 14.48 -25.50 -0.31
C GLN A 25 13.16 -25.32 -1.07
N ALA A 26 12.26 -24.47 -0.58
CA ALA A 26 11.00 -24.19 -1.27
C ALA A 26 11.24 -23.43 -2.58
N ALA A 27 12.16 -22.47 -2.59
CA ALA A 27 12.55 -21.75 -3.80
C ALA A 27 13.19 -22.69 -4.83
N LEU A 28 14.11 -23.57 -4.41
CA LEU A 28 14.71 -24.57 -5.29
C LEU A 28 13.67 -25.51 -5.90
N ARG A 29 12.75 -26.04 -5.08
CA ARG A 29 11.67 -26.91 -5.56
C ARG A 29 10.82 -26.21 -6.61
N MET A 30 10.47 -24.94 -6.39
CA MET A 30 9.74 -24.14 -7.36
C MET A 30 10.55 -23.89 -8.63
N ALA A 31 11.87 -23.74 -8.51
CA ALA A 31 12.76 -23.55 -9.65
C ALA A 31 12.91 -24.82 -10.49
N THR A 32 12.83 -26.03 -9.91
CA THR A 32 12.96 -27.30 -10.65
C THR A 32 11.99 -27.38 -11.83
N ASP A 33 10.74 -26.96 -11.64
CA ASP A 33 9.67 -27.07 -12.64
C ASP A 33 9.67 -25.95 -13.69
N LYS A 34 10.66 -25.03 -13.62
CA LYS A 34 10.72 -23.85 -14.48
C LYS A 34 11.84 -23.92 -15.51
N THR A 35 11.56 -23.33 -16.67
CA THR A 35 12.55 -23.07 -17.71
C THR A 35 13.41 -21.87 -17.33
N GLU A 36 14.66 -21.88 -17.77
CA GLU A 36 15.54 -20.73 -17.59
C GLU A 36 15.06 -19.52 -18.40
N ILE A 37 15.29 -18.34 -17.85
CA ILE A 37 15.07 -17.05 -18.48
C ILE A 37 16.19 -16.84 -19.50
N ASP A 38 15.81 -16.44 -20.71
CA ASP A 38 16.76 -15.99 -21.72
C ASP A 38 17.48 -14.70 -21.24
N LEU A 39 18.72 -14.85 -20.78
CA LEU A 39 19.52 -13.76 -20.24
C LEU A 39 19.81 -12.64 -21.24
N ALA A 40 19.76 -12.92 -22.56
CA ALA A 40 19.93 -11.89 -23.58
C ALA A 40 18.73 -10.93 -23.64
N ARG A 41 17.56 -11.39 -23.19
CA ARG A 41 16.31 -10.62 -23.15
C ARG A 41 15.93 -10.16 -21.74
N ALA A 42 16.65 -10.65 -20.72
CA ALA A 42 16.42 -10.29 -19.33
C ALA A 42 16.83 -8.85 -19.01
N PRO A 43 16.19 -8.21 -18.02
CA PRO A 43 16.58 -6.90 -17.55
C PRO A 43 18.03 -6.91 -17.01
N PRO A 44 18.78 -5.80 -17.11
CA PRO A 44 20.14 -5.68 -16.58
C PRO A 44 20.24 -6.10 -15.11
N GLU A 45 19.25 -5.76 -14.30
CA GLU A 45 19.19 -6.10 -12.87
C GLU A 45 19.29 -7.60 -12.62
N LEU A 46 18.71 -8.44 -13.50
CA LEU A 46 18.77 -9.89 -13.32
C LEU A 46 20.19 -10.39 -13.57
N ARG A 47 20.86 -9.85 -14.60
CA ARG A 47 22.25 -10.20 -14.92
C ARG A 47 23.20 -9.76 -13.82
N VAL A 48 22.99 -8.58 -13.24
CA VAL A 48 23.78 -8.09 -12.09
C VAL A 48 23.54 -8.97 -10.86
N ALA A 49 22.28 -9.31 -10.55
CA ALA A 49 21.94 -10.19 -9.44
C ALA A 49 22.59 -11.58 -9.59
N LEU A 50 22.56 -12.14 -10.80
CA LEU A 50 23.22 -13.40 -11.12
C LEU A 50 24.74 -13.32 -10.98
N ALA A 51 25.37 -12.30 -11.55
CA ALA A 51 26.81 -12.12 -11.43
C ALA A 51 27.24 -12.01 -9.96
N LEU A 52 26.50 -11.24 -9.16
CA LEU A 52 26.76 -11.07 -7.74
C LEU A 52 26.52 -12.36 -6.94
N ALA A 53 25.44 -13.10 -7.23
CA ALA A 53 25.18 -14.37 -6.58
C ALA A 53 26.27 -15.41 -6.88
N VAL A 54 26.77 -15.44 -8.12
CA VAL A 54 27.86 -16.33 -8.54
C VAL A 54 29.19 -15.92 -7.87
N ASP A 55 29.47 -14.63 -7.76
CA ASP A 55 30.67 -14.11 -7.09
C ASP A 55 30.66 -14.41 -5.58
N GLU A 56 29.55 -14.14 -4.89
CA GLU A 56 29.44 -14.30 -3.44
C GLU A 56 29.26 -15.77 -2.99
N TYR A 57 28.53 -16.59 -3.76
CA TYR A 57 28.11 -17.93 -3.35
C TYR A 57 28.52 -19.07 -4.30
N GLY A 58 29.07 -18.75 -5.48
CA GLY A 58 29.48 -19.73 -6.49
C GLY A 58 28.44 -20.00 -7.59
N GLU A 59 28.92 -20.55 -8.71
CA GLU A 59 28.14 -20.75 -9.95
C GLU A 59 26.94 -21.68 -9.79
N ASP A 60 27.13 -22.72 -8.97
CA ASP A 60 26.15 -23.75 -8.64
C ASP A 60 25.36 -23.43 -7.36
N SER A 61 25.46 -22.20 -6.83
CA SER A 61 24.70 -21.83 -5.64
C SER A 61 23.19 -21.89 -5.87
N ASP A 62 22.46 -22.23 -4.80
CA ASP A 62 21.01 -22.33 -4.84
C ASP A 62 20.35 -21.02 -5.29
N LEU A 63 20.93 -19.88 -4.91
CA LEU A 63 20.45 -18.56 -5.33
C LEU A 63 20.62 -18.35 -6.84
N ALA A 64 21.80 -18.65 -7.39
CA ALA A 64 22.06 -18.51 -8.82
C ALA A 64 21.13 -19.43 -9.64
N GLN A 65 20.95 -20.69 -9.21
CA GLN A 65 20.03 -21.63 -9.84
C GLN A 65 18.57 -21.10 -9.84
N CYS A 66 18.11 -20.55 -8.71
CA CYS A 66 16.77 -19.97 -8.60
C CYS A 66 16.61 -18.74 -9.52
N LEU A 67 17.57 -17.81 -9.50
CA LEU A 67 17.49 -16.54 -10.25
C LEU A 67 17.43 -16.78 -11.76
N ARG A 68 18.18 -17.76 -12.29
CA ARG A 68 18.11 -18.16 -13.71
C ARG A 68 16.69 -18.53 -14.14
N LYS A 69 15.82 -18.91 -13.20
CA LYS A 69 14.46 -19.42 -13.46
C LYS A 69 13.34 -18.49 -12.95
N GLY A 70 13.67 -17.24 -12.62
CA GLY A 70 12.69 -16.27 -12.13
C GLY A 70 12.13 -16.63 -10.76
N VAL A 71 12.94 -17.27 -9.92
CA VAL A 71 12.64 -17.64 -8.54
C VAL A 71 13.73 -17.05 -7.64
N SER A 72 13.42 -16.73 -6.39
CA SER A 72 14.43 -16.39 -5.40
C SER A 72 14.01 -16.81 -4.01
N PHE A 73 14.97 -16.88 -3.09
CA PHE A 73 14.70 -16.78 -1.66
C PHE A 73 15.19 -15.43 -1.13
N HIS A 74 14.68 -15.01 0.03
CA HIS A 74 15.07 -13.76 0.69
C HIS A 74 15.06 -13.89 2.21
N HIS A 75 16.22 -13.67 2.81
CA HIS A 75 16.41 -13.66 4.25
C HIS A 75 17.67 -12.88 4.61
N SER A 76 17.85 -12.63 5.91
CA SER A 76 18.96 -11.81 6.43
C SER A 76 20.37 -12.36 6.20
N ALA A 77 20.54 -13.61 5.75
CA ALA A 77 21.86 -14.16 5.41
C ALA A 77 22.36 -13.77 4.00
N LEU A 78 21.50 -13.15 3.17
CA LEU A 78 21.91 -12.56 1.90
C LEU A 78 22.54 -11.17 2.13
N SER A 79 23.52 -10.80 1.30
CA SER A 79 24.09 -9.44 1.27
C SER A 79 22.99 -8.38 1.08
N GLY A 80 23.27 -7.14 1.49
CA GLY A 80 22.29 -6.05 1.36
C GLY A 80 21.96 -5.77 -0.11
N GLU A 81 22.98 -5.88 -0.94
CA GLU A 81 22.97 -5.72 -2.39
C GLU A 81 22.09 -6.77 -3.07
N LEU A 82 22.26 -8.06 -2.72
CA LEU A 82 21.41 -9.12 -3.25
C LEU A 82 19.96 -8.99 -2.79
N ARG A 83 19.73 -8.66 -1.51
CA ARG A 83 18.37 -8.41 -1.00
C ARG A 83 17.68 -7.30 -1.79
N TYR A 84 18.38 -6.20 -2.02
CA TYR A 84 17.88 -5.08 -2.83
C TYR A 84 17.57 -5.51 -4.28
N LEU A 85 18.47 -6.25 -4.92
CA LEU A 85 18.27 -6.72 -6.29
C LEU A 85 17.09 -7.69 -6.41
N VAL A 86 16.93 -8.61 -5.46
CA VAL A 86 15.76 -9.50 -5.40
C VAL A 86 14.46 -8.70 -5.26
N GLU A 87 14.43 -7.70 -4.37
CA GLU A 87 13.26 -6.82 -4.20
C GLU A 87 12.95 -6.02 -5.47
N ARG A 88 13.97 -5.52 -6.17
CA ARG A 88 13.83 -4.81 -7.44
C ARG A 88 13.26 -5.73 -8.53
N LEU A 89 13.82 -6.92 -8.68
CA LEU A 89 13.37 -7.91 -9.66
C LEU A 89 11.93 -8.36 -9.40
N ALA A 90 11.55 -8.49 -8.12
CA ALA A 90 10.18 -8.74 -7.70
C ALA A 90 9.22 -7.62 -8.15
N ALA A 91 9.59 -6.37 -7.84
CA ALA A 91 8.78 -5.19 -8.18
C ALA A 91 8.64 -4.99 -9.70
N MET A 92 9.64 -5.40 -10.48
CA MET A 92 9.62 -5.37 -11.95
C MET A 92 8.80 -6.50 -12.57
N GLY A 93 8.38 -7.50 -11.78
CA GLY A 93 7.67 -8.67 -12.27
C GLY A 93 8.56 -9.68 -12.99
N THR A 94 9.89 -9.60 -12.79
CA THR A 94 10.87 -10.57 -13.33
C THR A 94 10.89 -11.86 -12.52
N LEU A 95 10.62 -11.77 -11.21
CA LEU A 95 10.44 -12.94 -10.35
C LEU A 95 8.95 -13.31 -10.31
N ASP A 96 8.67 -14.59 -10.46
CA ASP A 96 7.31 -15.13 -10.33
C ASP A 96 7.07 -15.76 -8.95
N PHE A 97 8.14 -16.09 -8.21
CA PHE A 97 8.05 -16.69 -6.88
C PHE A 97 9.19 -16.24 -5.98
N ILE A 98 8.86 -15.96 -4.72
CA ILE A 98 9.84 -15.65 -3.68
C ILE A 98 9.51 -16.43 -2.42
N ALA A 99 10.49 -17.16 -1.88
CA ALA A 99 10.41 -17.73 -0.54
C ALA A 99 11.14 -16.81 0.46
N ALA A 100 10.49 -16.37 1.53
CA ALA A 100 11.11 -15.41 2.44
C ALA A 100 10.84 -15.66 3.92
N THR A 101 11.79 -15.22 4.75
CA THR A 101 11.58 -15.05 6.19
C THR A 101 10.85 -13.72 6.47
N THR A 102 10.44 -13.49 7.72
CA THR A 102 9.64 -12.31 8.12
C THR A 102 10.23 -10.95 7.75
N THR A 103 11.56 -10.86 7.62
CA THR A 103 12.30 -9.62 7.34
C THR A 103 11.95 -8.97 6.01
N LEU A 104 11.69 -9.75 4.96
CA LEU A 104 11.26 -9.19 3.67
C LEU A 104 9.83 -8.67 3.74
N ALA A 105 8.94 -9.49 4.32
CA ALA A 105 7.51 -9.30 4.17
C ALA A 105 6.98 -8.08 4.94
N GLN A 106 7.70 -7.62 5.95
CA GLN A 106 7.39 -6.36 6.65
C GLN A 106 7.98 -5.13 5.95
N GLY A 107 9.09 -5.27 5.22
CA GLY A 107 9.84 -4.16 4.61
C GLY A 107 9.63 -3.96 3.11
N MET A 108 8.97 -4.91 2.44
CA MET A 108 8.77 -4.83 0.98
C MET A 108 7.93 -3.61 0.60
N ASN A 109 8.21 -2.97 -0.54
CA ASN A 109 7.46 -1.82 -1.05
C ASN A 109 6.71 -2.15 -2.36
N PHE A 110 6.44 -3.42 -2.61
CA PHE A 110 5.71 -3.89 -3.79
C PHE A 110 4.54 -4.81 -3.40
N PRO A 111 3.46 -4.86 -4.20
CA PRO A 111 2.38 -5.84 -4.04
C PRO A 111 2.79 -7.22 -4.56
N VAL A 112 2.13 -8.27 -4.08
CA VAL A 112 2.33 -9.66 -4.51
C VAL A 112 1.03 -10.28 -5.00
N ALA A 113 1.12 -11.22 -5.93
CA ALA A 113 -0.08 -11.85 -6.51
C ALA A 113 -0.83 -12.70 -5.46
N SER A 114 -0.06 -13.45 -4.67
CA SER A 114 -0.57 -14.28 -3.60
C SER A 114 0.44 -14.36 -2.46
N VAL A 115 -0.06 -14.67 -1.27
CA VAL A 115 0.77 -14.95 -0.09
C VAL A 115 0.48 -16.36 0.40
N VAL A 116 1.51 -17.20 0.48
CA VAL A 116 1.43 -18.54 1.05
C VAL A 116 2.10 -18.51 2.42
N ILE A 117 1.37 -18.82 3.49
CA ILE A 117 1.88 -18.93 4.85
C ILE A 117 2.21 -20.40 5.12
N HIS A 118 3.51 -20.74 5.12
CA HIS A 118 3.97 -22.08 5.45
C HIS A 118 3.94 -22.33 6.96
N SER A 119 4.42 -21.35 7.73
CA SER A 119 4.46 -21.38 9.18
C SER A 119 4.03 -20.04 9.74
N VAL A 120 3.38 -20.06 10.90
CA VAL A 120 3.08 -18.86 11.68
C VAL A 120 4.10 -18.64 12.79
N SER A 121 5.01 -19.58 13.06
CA SER A 121 5.92 -19.53 14.20
C SER A 121 7.24 -18.86 13.87
N LYS A 122 7.64 -17.87 14.67
CA LYS A 122 8.96 -17.23 14.62
C LYS A 122 9.91 -17.91 15.60
N PRO A 123 11.18 -18.18 15.24
CA PRO A 123 12.15 -18.80 16.13
C PRO A 123 12.38 -17.92 17.36
N GLY A 124 12.15 -18.48 18.56
CA GLY A 124 12.37 -17.78 19.84
C GLY A 124 11.43 -16.60 20.12
N ALA A 125 10.43 -16.34 19.26
CA ALA A 125 9.56 -15.16 19.36
C ALA A 125 8.06 -15.49 19.28
N GLY A 126 7.70 -16.77 19.33
CA GLY A 126 6.31 -17.24 19.28
C GLY A 126 5.65 -17.06 17.90
N PRO A 127 4.32 -17.20 17.80
CA PRO A 127 3.61 -17.02 16.54
C PRO A 127 3.65 -15.57 16.05
N LEU A 128 3.39 -15.36 14.77
CA LEU A 128 3.11 -14.04 14.19
C LEU A 128 1.95 -13.41 14.95
N SER A 129 2.12 -12.16 15.36
CA SER A 129 1.00 -11.38 15.87
C SER A 129 0.03 -11.05 14.72
N PRO A 130 -1.25 -10.77 15.01
CA PRO A 130 -2.21 -10.39 13.99
C PRO A 130 -1.79 -9.19 13.14
N ALA A 131 -1.13 -8.19 13.75
CA ALA A 131 -0.62 -7.02 13.03
C ALA A 131 0.50 -7.40 12.05
N GLU A 132 1.44 -8.24 12.46
CA GLU A 132 2.52 -8.71 11.59
C GLU A 132 1.97 -9.54 10.44
N PHE A 133 0.97 -10.41 10.70
CA PHE A 133 0.29 -11.15 9.66
C PHE A 133 -0.36 -10.22 8.62
N TRP A 134 -1.14 -9.22 9.05
CA TRP A 134 -1.84 -8.33 8.12
C TRP A 134 -0.91 -7.37 7.36
N ASN A 135 0.25 -7.01 7.91
CA ASN A 135 1.28 -6.27 7.17
C ASN A 135 1.82 -7.04 5.96
N ILE A 136 1.73 -8.37 6.01
CA ILE A 136 2.19 -9.29 4.95
C ILE A 136 1.02 -9.65 4.04
N ALA A 137 -0.05 -10.21 4.62
CA ALA A 137 -1.24 -10.65 3.93
C ALA A 137 -1.97 -9.52 3.20
N GLY A 138 -1.92 -8.29 3.73
CA GLY A 138 -2.52 -7.10 3.10
C GLY A 138 -1.83 -6.67 1.80
N ARG A 139 -0.67 -7.25 1.46
CA ARG A 139 0.04 -7.01 0.20
C ARG A 139 -0.40 -7.96 -0.91
N ALA A 140 -1.25 -8.94 -0.59
CA ALA A 140 -1.80 -9.86 -1.56
C ALA A 140 -2.86 -9.16 -2.42
N GLY A 141 -2.66 -9.18 -3.73
CA GLY A 141 -3.54 -8.55 -4.72
C GLY A 141 -3.08 -7.15 -5.12
N ARG A 142 -3.44 -6.75 -6.35
CA ARG A 142 -3.12 -5.43 -6.91
C ARG A 142 -4.37 -4.80 -7.48
N VAL A 143 -4.76 -3.65 -6.93
CA VAL A 143 -5.82 -2.80 -7.50
C VAL A 143 -5.44 -2.48 -8.95
N GLY A 144 -6.27 -2.92 -9.91
CA GLY A 144 -6.08 -2.70 -11.34
C GLY A 144 -5.37 -3.80 -12.14
N LEU A 145 -4.88 -4.89 -11.53
CA LEU A 145 -4.40 -6.10 -12.26
C LEU A 145 -5.11 -7.39 -11.83
N SER A 146 -5.53 -7.50 -10.57
CA SER A 146 -6.34 -8.63 -10.08
C SER A 146 -7.56 -8.11 -9.35
N GLU A 147 -8.71 -8.76 -9.55
CA GLU A 147 -9.94 -8.46 -8.79
C GLU A 147 -9.86 -8.96 -7.34
N LYS A 148 -8.94 -9.88 -7.02
CA LYS A 148 -8.82 -10.54 -5.72
C LYS A 148 -7.36 -10.77 -5.32
N GLY A 149 -7.04 -10.56 -4.05
CA GLY A 149 -5.82 -11.07 -3.42
C GLY A 149 -6.06 -12.44 -2.79
N VAL A 150 -5.10 -13.36 -2.91
CA VAL A 150 -5.22 -14.72 -2.34
C VAL A 150 -4.19 -14.93 -1.25
N VAL A 151 -4.65 -15.33 -0.07
CA VAL A 151 -3.80 -15.73 1.06
C VAL A 151 -4.10 -17.19 1.38
N VAL A 152 -3.07 -18.03 1.39
CA VAL A 152 -3.18 -19.48 1.61
C VAL A 152 -2.37 -19.88 2.83
N PHE A 153 -2.97 -20.64 3.74
CA PHE A 153 -2.22 -21.34 4.78
C PHE A 153 -1.90 -22.75 4.28
N ALA A 154 -0.62 -23.07 4.12
CA ALA A 154 -0.21 -24.36 3.57
C ALA A 154 -0.49 -25.52 4.54
N ASN A 155 -0.50 -25.22 5.85
CA ASN A 155 -0.75 -26.21 6.90
C ASN A 155 -2.14 -26.01 7.53
N SER A 156 -2.98 -27.04 7.48
CA SER A 156 -4.32 -27.04 8.07
C SER A 156 -4.31 -26.86 9.59
N GLY A 157 -3.21 -27.19 10.27
CA GLY A 157 -3.00 -26.94 11.70
C GLY A 157 -2.94 -25.45 12.08
N HIS A 158 -2.91 -24.53 11.10
CA HIS A 158 -2.95 -23.09 11.35
C HIS A 158 -4.37 -22.50 11.30
N ARG A 159 -5.42 -23.32 11.26
CA ARG A 159 -6.82 -22.85 11.26
C ARG A 159 -7.12 -21.88 12.40
N GLU A 160 -6.70 -22.20 13.62
CA GLU A 160 -6.94 -21.34 14.80
C GLU A 160 -6.26 -19.96 14.65
N HIS A 161 -5.07 -19.92 14.03
CA HIS A 161 -4.35 -18.68 13.77
C HIS A 161 -5.06 -17.85 12.70
N TRP A 162 -5.55 -18.49 11.63
CA TRP A 162 -6.38 -17.82 10.63
C TRP A 162 -7.63 -17.19 11.27
N GLU A 163 -8.31 -17.93 12.14
CA GLU A 163 -9.48 -17.41 12.86
C GLU A 163 -9.11 -16.23 13.76
N LEU A 164 -8.00 -16.33 14.51
CA LEU A 164 -7.49 -15.24 15.34
C LEU A 164 -7.17 -13.99 14.51
N TYR A 165 -6.43 -14.13 13.41
CA TYR A 165 -6.04 -13.00 12.56
C TYR A 165 -7.25 -12.36 11.88
N SER A 166 -8.22 -13.17 11.45
CA SER A 166 -9.48 -12.69 10.87
C SER A 166 -10.34 -11.95 11.90
N ARG A 167 -10.40 -12.45 13.13
CA ARG A 167 -11.08 -11.78 14.25
C ARG A 167 -10.39 -10.47 14.60
N TYR A 168 -9.07 -10.42 14.66
CA TYR A 168 -8.35 -9.17 14.96
C TYR A 168 -8.69 -8.05 13.97
N LEU A 169 -8.73 -8.33 12.67
CA LEU A 169 -9.14 -7.32 11.68
C LEU A 169 -10.61 -6.93 11.89
N SER A 170 -11.47 -7.92 12.12
CA SER A 170 -12.89 -7.69 12.42
C SER A 170 -13.07 -6.79 13.63
N ASP A 171 -12.43 -7.11 14.74
CA ASP A 171 -12.59 -6.43 16.03
C ASP A 171 -11.99 -5.03 15.96
N LYS A 172 -10.80 -4.87 15.36
CA LYS A 172 -10.20 -3.54 15.15
C LYS A 172 -11.09 -2.67 14.26
N MET A 173 -11.61 -3.20 13.16
CA MET A 173 -12.53 -2.47 12.28
C MET A 173 -13.86 -2.16 12.96
N VAL A 174 -14.45 -3.13 13.66
CA VAL A 174 -15.72 -2.96 14.38
C VAL A 174 -15.57 -1.98 15.52
N SER A 175 -14.50 -2.02 16.30
CA SER A 175 -14.22 -1.06 17.36
C SER A 175 -14.01 0.35 16.81
N ALA A 176 -13.20 0.50 15.75
CA ALA A 176 -12.99 1.80 15.11
C ALA A 176 -14.29 2.38 14.51
N MET A 177 -15.12 1.52 13.89
CA MET A 177 -16.42 1.94 13.37
C MET A 177 -17.44 2.19 14.48
N ALA A 178 -17.44 1.41 15.56
CA ALA A 178 -18.35 1.60 16.69
C ALA A 178 -18.03 2.89 17.46
N GLU A 179 -16.75 3.18 17.68
CA GLU A 179 -16.28 4.45 18.24
C GLU A 179 -16.70 5.62 17.35
N ALA A 180 -16.41 5.53 16.05
CA ALA A 180 -16.78 6.57 15.11
C ALA A 180 -18.30 6.75 14.99
N VAL A 181 -19.08 5.66 15.04
CA VAL A 181 -20.55 5.69 15.10
C VAL A 181 -21.05 6.32 16.38
N GLY A 182 -20.45 6.01 17.53
CA GLY A 182 -20.80 6.62 18.81
C GLY A 182 -20.60 8.14 18.82
N ASN A 183 -19.69 8.64 17.99
CA ASN A 183 -19.42 10.06 17.82
C ASN A 183 -20.30 10.73 16.75
N LEU A 184 -21.15 9.98 16.03
CA LEU A 184 -22.03 10.55 15.02
C LEU A 184 -23.17 11.36 15.65
N ARG A 185 -23.34 12.57 15.14
CA ARG A 185 -24.52 13.40 15.42
C ARG A 185 -25.33 13.55 14.16
N ASP A 186 -26.64 13.42 14.26
CA ASP A 186 -27.53 13.51 13.09
C ASP A 186 -27.48 14.90 12.42
N SER A 187 -27.12 15.94 13.17
CA SER A 187 -26.93 17.30 12.68
C SER A 187 -25.66 17.50 11.84
N ASP A 188 -24.66 16.63 11.97
CA ASP A 188 -23.36 16.84 11.35
C ASP A 188 -23.43 16.57 9.85
N SER A 189 -22.84 17.44 9.02
CA SER A 189 -22.73 17.19 7.58
C SER A 189 -21.88 15.94 7.29
N ILE A 190 -22.15 15.25 6.18
CA ILE A 190 -21.39 14.04 5.81
C ILE A 190 -19.92 14.37 5.58
N LYS A 191 -19.65 15.52 4.96
CA LYS A 191 -18.29 16.06 4.81
C LYS A 191 -17.57 16.22 6.15
N TRP A 192 -18.22 16.78 7.16
CA TRP A 192 -17.64 16.92 8.50
C TRP A 192 -17.39 15.56 9.16
N THR A 193 -18.40 14.68 9.14
CA THR A 193 -18.29 13.31 9.65
C THR A 193 -17.12 12.56 9.03
N TYR A 194 -16.95 12.63 7.71
CA TYR A 194 -15.85 12.02 6.97
C TYR A 194 -14.48 12.55 7.42
N ARG A 195 -14.39 13.87 7.66
CA ARG A 195 -13.14 14.53 8.04
C ARG A 195 -12.67 14.11 9.43
N VAL A 196 -13.56 14.09 10.41
CA VAL A 196 -13.18 13.86 11.82
C VAL A 196 -13.14 12.38 12.22
N ASN A 197 -13.77 11.49 11.44
CA ASN A 197 -13.82 10.06 11.75
C ASN A 197 -13.01 9.24 10.75
N GLU A 198 -11.72 9.04 11.01
CA GLU A 198 -10.82 8.25 10.17
C GLU A 198 -11.34 6.81 9.93
N GLY A 199 -11.90 6.18 10.97
CA GLY A 199 -12.44 4.82 10.90
C GLY A 199 -13.65 4.65 9.95
N LEU A 200 -14.34 5.72 9.59
CA LEU A 200 -15.50 5.68 8.67
C LEU A 200 -15.12 6.00 7.21
N ARG A 201 -13.91 6.52 6.96
CA ARG A 201 -13.50 6.93 5.62
C ARG A 201 -13.50 5.78 4.62
N PRO A 202 -12.90 4.60 4.92
CA PRO A 202 -12.92 3.47 3.99
C PRO A 202 -14.34 3.02 3.63
N PHE A 203 -15.27 3.11 4.59
CA PHE A 203 -16.67 2.78 4.36
C PHE A 203 -17.34 3.77 3.39
N ILE A 204 -17.18 5.09 3.62
CA ILE A 204 -17.73 6.12 2.72
C ILE A 204 -17.11 6.03 1.31
N GLN A 205 -15.79 5.82 1.23
CA GLN A 205 -15.08 5.59 -0.04
C GLN A 205 -15.60 4.35 -0.76
N TYR A 206 -15.85 3.25 -0.04
CA TYR A 206 -16.42 2.03 -0.62
C TYR A 206 -17.83 2.27 -1.22
N ILE A 207 -18.68 3.06 -0.55
CA ILE A 207 -19.97 3.44 -1.13
C ILE A 207 -19.74 4.30 -2.39
N GLY A 208 -18.80 5.25 -2.35
CA GLY A 208 -18.40 6.04 -3.53
C GLY A 208 -17.95 5.18 -4.71
N HIS A 209 -17.12 4.17 -4.45
CA HIS A 209 -16.66 3.18 -5.43
C HIS A 209 -17.85 2.43 -6.06
N SER A 210 -18.81 1.97 -5.23
CA SER A 210 -20.02 1.34 -5.74
C SER A 210 -20.79 2.29 -6.67
N VAL A 211 -21.00 3.54 -6.27
CA VAL A 211 -21.67 4.55 -7.11
C VAL A 211 -20.93 4.77 -8.44
N ALA A 212 -19.60 4.83 -8.44
CA ALA A 212 -18.81 4.96 -9.66
C ALA A 212 -19.00 3.76 -10.62
N ARG A 213 -19.09 2.54 -10.06
CA ARG A 213 -19.25 1.31 -10.84
C ARG A 213 -20.67 1.07 -11.34
N GLN A 214 -21.69 1.13 -10.47
CA GLN A 214 -23.06 0.75 -10.80
C GLN A 214 -24.08 1.90 -10.78
N GLY A 215 -23.69 3.08 -10.32
CA GLY A 215 -24.56 4.26 -10.22
C GLY A 215 -25.34 4.32 -8.90
N ALA A 216 -25.76 5.54 -8.52
CA ALA A 216 -26.37 5.79 -7.21
C ALA A 216 -27.66 4.99 -6.95
N ALA A 217 -28.54 4.87 -7.95
CA ALA A 217 -29.79 4.13 -7.81
C ALA A 217 -29.56 2.62 -7.55
N ALA A 218 -28.64 2.00 -8.30
CA ALA A 218 -28.29 0.60 -8.10
C ALA A 218 -27.59 0.38 -6.76
N THR A 219 -26.66 1.27 -6.37
CA THR A 219 -26.01 1.22 -5.04
C THR A 219 -27.01 1.37 -3.91
N ALA A 220 -28.02 2.24 -4.04
CA ALA A 220 -29.08 2.40 -3.05
C ALA A 220 -29.90 1.12 -2.87
N SER A 221 -30.25 0.44 -3.97
CA SER A 221 -30.95 -0.84 -3.93
C SER A 221 -30.15 -1.95 -3.27
N ASP A 222 -28.82 -1.91 -3.39
CA ASP A 222 -27.91 -2.90 -2.80
C ASP A 222 -27.45 -2.56 -1.38
N LEU A 223 -27.80 -1.38 -0.88
CA LEU A 223 -27.14 -0.81 0.30
C LEU A 223 -27.25 -1.70 1.55
N GLU A 224 -28.43 -2.26 1.81
CA GLU A 224 -28.62 -3.16 2.96
C GLU A 224 -27.78 -4.42 2.86
N ARG A 225 -27.65 -4.98 1.66
CA ARG A 225 -26.77 -6.11 1.39
C ARG A 225 -25.31 -5.73 1.59
N LEU A 226 -24.88 -4.56 1.12
CA LEU A 226 -23.50 -4.06 1.26
C LEU A 226 -23.13 -3.84 2.73
N VAL A 227 -23.99 -3.18 3.52
CA VAL A 227 -23.72 -2.95 4.94
C VAL A 227 -23.76 -4.26 5.73
N THR A 228 -24.71 -5.14 5.43
CA THR A 228 -24.82 -6.44 6.12
C THR A 228 -23.65 -7.37 5.78
N ALA A 229 -23.16 -7.34 4.54
CA ALA A 229 -21.99 -8.11 4.12
C ALA A 229 -20.68 -7.53 4.69
N SER A 230 -20.67 -6.27 5.11
CA SER A 230 -19.51 -5.67 5.76
C SER A 230 -19.35 -6.18 7.21
N PHE A 231 -18.12 -6.21 7.72
CA PHE A 231 -17.85 -6.59 9.12
C PHE A 231 -18.62 -5.74 10.14
N ALA A 232 -19.03 -4.52 9.75
CA ALA A 232 -19.84 -3.63 10.55
C ALA A 232 -21.29 -4.11 10.77
N GLY A 233 -21.79 -4.98 9.89
CA GLY A 233 -23.14 -5.55 9.98
C GLY A 233 -23.38 -6.48 11.17
N LYS A 234 -22.32 -6.84 11.92
CA LYS A 234 -22.37 -7.70 13.11
C LYS A 234 -23.04 -7.06 14.32
N SER A 235 -23.00 -5.73 14.44
CA SER A 235 -23.68 -4.98 15.51
C SER A 235 -24.91 -4.28 14.95
N GLN A 236 -26.06 -4.46 15.61
CA GLN A 236 -27.32 -3.86 15.16
C GLN A 236 -27.27 -2.33 15.17
N ASP A 237 -26.69 -1.74 16.22
CA ASP A 237 -26.59 -0.28 16.34
C ASP A 237 -25.64 0.32 15.30
N VAL A 238 -24.48 -0.33 15.11
CA VAL A 238 -23.50 0.07 14.07
C VAL A 238 -24.13 -0.05 12.68
N ARG A 239 -24.86 -1.14 12.41
CA ARG A 239 -25.54 -1.33 11.12
C ARG A 239 -26.56 -0.24 10.84
N VAL A 240 -27.40 0.12 11.82
CA VAL A 240 -28.41 1.18 11.67
C VAL A 240 -27.74 2.53 11.40
N ALA A 241 -26.68 2.86 12.14
CA ALA A 241 -25.95 4.11 11.97
C ALA A 241 -25.25 4.19 10.60
N LEU A 242 -24.61 3.11 10.15
CA LEU A 242 -23.95 3.06 8.84
C LEU A 242 -24.93 3.11 7.68
N LEU A 243 -26.09 2.46 7.80
CA LEU A 243 -27.16 2.59 6.81
C LEU A 243 -27.65 4.03 6.70
N ARG A 244 -27.84 4.70 7.84
CA ARG A 244 -28.21 6.12 7.87
C ARG A 244 -27.15 6.99 7.20
N LEU A 245 -25.89 6.81 7.58
CA LEU A 245 -24.74 7.53 7.01
C LEU A 245 -24.64 7.32 5.49
N ALA A 246 -24.74 6.07 5.03
CA ALA A 246 -24.63 5.74 3.62
C ALA A 246 -25.82 6.28 2.80
N ARG A 247 -27.05 6.26 3.33
CA ARG A 247 -28.21 6.89 2.67
C ARG A 247 -28.02 8.40 2.52
N ARG A 248 -27.53 9.07 3.56
CA ARG A 248 -27.22 10.50 3.51
C ARG A 248 -26.12 10.81 2.49
N TYR A 249 -25.03 10.01 2.49
CA TYR A 249 -23.97 10.13 1.48
C TYR A 249 -24.50 9.93 0.05
N LEU A 250 -25.31 8.89 -0.17
CA LEU A 250 -25.95 8.64 -1.47
C LEU A 250 -26.81 9.82 -1.91
N GLY A 251 -27.53 10.47 -1.00
CA GLY A 251 -28.26 11.70 -1.29
C GLY A 251 -27.36 12.84 -1.80
N GLU A 252 -26.18 13.01 -1.21
CA GLU A 252 -25.22 14.05 -1.63
C GLU A 252 -24.54 13.76 -2.99
N VAL A 253 -24.46 12.49 -3.39
CA VAL A 253 -23.82 12.09 -4.66
C VAL A 253 -24.81 11.66 -5.75
N ALA A 254 -26.11 11.63 -5.47
CA ALA A 254 -27.14 11.15 -6.40
C ALA A 254 -27.15 11.94 -7.72
N ASP A 255 -27.00 13.26 -7.63
CA ASP A 255 -27.02 14.16 -8.77
C ASP A 255 -25.64 14.35 -9.42
N LYS A 256 -24.59 13.75 -8.84
CA LYS A 256 -23.24 13.87 -9.39
C LYS A 256 -23.10 13.02 -10.66
N PRO A 257 -22.51 13.56 -11.74
CA PRO A 257 -22.29 12.80 -12.97
C PRO A 257 -21.47 11.53 -12.73
N ARG A 258 -21.82 10.43 -13.41
CA ARG A 258 -21.13 9.14 -13.22
C ARG A 258 -19.65 9.18 -13.61
N ASN A 259 -19.30 9.94 -14.64
CA ASN A 259 -17.91 10.18 -15.03
C ASN A 259 -17.13 10.90 -13.93
N TYR A 260 -17.74 11.88 -13.26
CA TYR A 260 -17.14 12.58 -12.12
C TYR A 260 -16.81 11.58 -10.99
N MET A 261 -17.78 10.73 -10.62
CA MET A 261 -17.57 9.71 -9.59
C MET A 261 -16.47 8.71 -9.97
N LYS A 262 -16.34 8.36 -11.25
CA LYS A 262 -15.24 7.50 -11.73
C LYS A 262 -13.87 8.14 -11.61
N VAL A 263 -13.75 9.44 -11.90
CA VAL A 263 -12.48 10.16 -11.78
C VAL A 263 -12.08 10.28 -10.32
N ALA A 264 -13.01 10.60 -9.42
CA ALA A 264 -12.75 10.61 -7.97
C ALA A 264 -12.34 9.22 -7.45
N ASP A 265 -13.00 8.14 -7.90
CA ASP A 265 -12.66 6.77 -7.50
C ASP A 265 -11.23 6.36 -7.94
N GLN A 266 -10.78 6.81 -9.12
CA GLN A 266 -9.44 6.52 -9.63
C GLN A 266 -8.31 7.18 -8.82
N THR A 267 -8.59 8.31 -8.16
CA THR A 267 -7.60 8.97 -7.29
C THR A 267 -7.57 8.39 -5.88
N GLY A 268 -8.53 7.52 -5.53
CA GLY A 268 -8.70 7.00 -4.17
C GLY A 268 -9.28 8.03 -3.18
N LEU A 269 -9.67 9.22 -3.65
CA LEU A 269 -10.28 10.26 -2.82
C LEU A 269 -11.79 10.05 -2.70
N ALA A 270 -12.38 10.43 -1.56
CA ALA A 270 -13.83 10.58 -1.51
C ALA A 270 -14.28 11.74 -2.40
N SER A 271 -15.53 11.70 -2.87
CA SER A 271 -16.08 12.72 -3.76
C SER A 271 -15.99 14.14 -3.18
N PHE A 272 -16.09 14.30 -1.85
CA PHE A 272 -15.93 15.59 -1.16
C PHE A 272 -14.50 16.10 -1.14
N SER A 273 -13.53 15.20 -0.95
CA SER A 273 -12.11 15.54 -0.99
C SER A 273 -11.69 15.89 -2.42
N PHE A 274 -12.28 15.22 -3.42
CA PHE A 274 -12.11 15.59 -4.81
C PHE A 274 -12.71 16.96 -5.14
N ASP A 275 -13.93 17.27 -4.66
CA ASP A 275 -14.53 18.61 -4.80
C ASP A 275 -13.60 19.68 -4.20
N GLU A 276 -13.08 19.43 -2.99
CA GLU A 276 -12.23 20.38 -2.25
C GLU A 276 -10.86 20.57 -2.91
N LEU A 277 -10.27 19.49 -3.43
CA LEU A 277 -9.03 19.56 -4.21
C LEU A 277 -9.25 20.38 -5.49
N TYR A 278 -10.31 20.08 -6.24
CA TYR A 278 -10.61 20.79 -7.48
C TYR A 278 -10.88 22.27 -7.22
N ALA A 279 -11.67 22.59 -6.19
CA ALA A 279 -11.92 23.98 -5.80
C ALA A 279 -10.64 24.69 -5.33
N SER A 280 -9.74 23.99 -4.63
CA SER A 280 -8.44 24.55 -4.21
C SER A 280 -7.55 24.83 -5.42
N ILE A 281 -7.52 23.94 -6.41
CA ILE A 281 -6.77 24.13 -7.66
C ILE A 281 -7.35 25.30 -8.46
N ALA A 282 -8.67 25.33 -8.67
CA ALA A 282 -9.34 26.35 -9.47
C ALA A 282 -9.26 27.76 -8.83
N GLY A 283 -9.23 27.83 -7.50
CA GLY A 283 -9.13 29.08 -6.74
C GLY A 283 -7.70 29.57 -6.52
N ASP A 284 -6.69 28.76 -6.82
CA ASP A 284 -5.29 29.12 -6.65
C ASP A 284 -4.72 29.69 -7.95
N SER A 285 -4.24 30.93 -7.90
CA SER A 285 -3.75 31.65 -9.08
C SER A 285 -2.54 30.99 -9.74
N VAL A 286 -1.76 30.22 -8.98
CA VAL A 286 -0.61 29.48 -9.52
C VAL A 286 -1.11 28.16 -10.10
N LEU A 287 -1.87 27.36 -9.36
CA LEU A 287 -2.31 26.04 -9.85
C LEU A 287 -3.25 26.12 -11.06
N ALA A 288 -4.02 27.20 -11.19
CA ALA A 288 -4.94 27.37 -12.30
C ALA A 288 -4.25 27.69 -13.64
N THR A 289 -3.02 28.25 -13.61
CA THR A 289 -2.36 28.77 -14.82
C THR A 289 -0.94 28.27 -15.04
N ALA A 290 -0.28 27.74 -13.99
CA ALA A 290 1.12 27.35 -14.05
C ALA A 290 1.33 26.15 -14.97
N ASP A 291 2.45 26.17 -15.68
CA ASP A 291 2.89 25.03 -16.47
C ASP A 291 3.64 23.98 -15.61
N ALA A 292 3.98 22.85 -16.22
CA ALA A 292 4.67 21.77 -15.51
C ALA A 292 6.05 22.17 -14.96
N ALA A 293 6.74 23.13 -15.58
CA ALA A 293 8.04 23.59 -15.12
C ALA A 293 7.91 24.51 -13.90
N GLU A 294 6.88 25.36 -13.88
CA GLU A 294 6.55 26.22 -12.74
C GLU A 294 6.07 25.43 -11.54
N LEU A 295 5.19 24.44 -11.75
CA LEU A 295 4.74 23.51 -10.71
C LEU A 295 5.89 22.64 -10.17
N GLY A 296 6.90 22.38 -11.00
CA GLY A 296 8.10 21.64 -10.62
C GLY A 296 9.02 22.40 -9.67
N ARG A 297 8.92 23.73 -9.57
CA ARG A 297 9.74 24.54 -8.64
C ARG A 297 9.20 24.46 -7.20
N PRO A 298 10.03 24.68 -6.16
CA PRO A 298 9.58 24.62 -4.77
C PRO A 298 8.35 25.49 -4.46
N ASP A 299 8.26 26.69 -5.04
CA ASP A 299 7.11 27.58 -4.83
C ASP A 299 5.83 27.01 -5.46
N GLY A 300 5.87 26.56 -6.72
CA GLY A 300 4.71 25.92 -7.37
C GLY A 300 4.30 24.60 -6.69
N MET A 301 5.28 23.80 -6.29
CA MET A 301 5.07 22.56 -5.54
C MET A 301 4.43 22.81 -4.18
N LYS A 302 4.77 23.92 -3.51
CA LYS A 302 4.13 24.33 -2.26
C LYS A 302 2.62 24.52 -2.47
N HIS A 303 2.18 25.17 -3.54
CA HIS A 303 0.76 25.34 -3.82
C HIS A 303 0.05 23.98 -3.99
N LEU A 304 0.69 23.03 -4.70
CA LEU A 304 0.16 21.67 -4.84
C LEU A 304 0.06 20.96 -3.48
N ILE A 305 1.11 21.05 -2.66
CA ILE A 305 1.13 20.44 -1.32
C ILE A 305 0.13 21.12 -0.40
N ASP A 306 -0.09 22.44 -0.49
CA ASP A 306 -1.13 23.15 0.26
C ASP A 306 -2.52 22.64 -0.09
N ALA A 307 -2.79 22.36 -1.37
CA ALA A 307 -4.06 21.81 -1.81
C ALA A 307 -4.25 20.36 -1.31
N LEU A 308 -3.20 19.54 -1.38
CA LEU A 308 -3.22 18.14 -0.94
C LEU A 308 -3.25 17.99 0.59
N ALA A 309 -2.55 18.86 1.34
CA ALA A 309 -2.47 18.84 2.80
C ALA A 309 -3.82 19.10 3.48
N LYS A 310 -4.76 19.72 2.77
CA LYS A 310 -6.14 19.91 3.26
C LYS A 310 -6.96 18.63 3.22
N LEU A 311 -6.54 17.63 2.44
CA LEU A 311 -7.31 16.42 2.23
C LEU A 311 -7.19 15.48 3.44
N PRO A 312 -8.31 15.03 4.02
CA PRO A 312 -8.27 14.13 5.18
C PRO A 312 -7.58 12.80 4.89
N GLU A 313 -7.57 12.34 3.64
CA GLU A 313 -6.92 11.10 3.21
C GLU A 313 -5.40 11.16 3.20
N LEU A 314 -4.80 12.34 3.15
CA LEU A 314 -3.35 12.53 2.99
C LEU A 314 -2.74 13.02 4.30
N SER A 315 -2.10 12.11 5.04
CA SER A 315 -1.31 12.45 6.22
C SER A 315 0.12 12.85 5.82
N LEU A 316 0.28 14.11 5.36
CA LEU A 316 1.56 14.69 4.91
C LEU A 316 2.37 15.39 6.04
N ALA A 317 1.99 15.21 7.30
CA ALA A 317 2.64 15.88 8.42
C ALA A 317 4.12 15.49 8.57
N LEU A 318 4.99 16.50 8.73
CA LEU A 318 6.43 16.37 8.97
C LEU A 318 6.80 16.06 10.43
N GLU A 319 5.85 16.10 11.38
CA GLU A 319 6.12 15.80 12.80
C GLU A 319 4.98 15.05 13.50
N LYS A 320 5.35 14.28 14.53
CA LYS A 320 4.42 13.78 15.56
C LYS A 320 3.92 14.95 16.41
N GLY A 321 2.77 15.51 16.06
CA GLY A 321 2.13 16.53 16.89
C GLY A 321 1.06 17.28 16.12
N HIS A 322 0.03 17.76 16.81
CA HIS A 322 -1.09 18.52 16.25
C HIS A 322 -0.67 19.95 15.82
N GLY A 323 0.38 20.10 15.01
CA GLY A 323 0.83 21.36 14.42
C GLY A 323 0.44 21.49 12.94
N MET A 324 0.31 22.73 12.45
CA MET A 324 0.10 22.99 11.02
C MET A 324 1.28 22.46 10.21
N ILE A 325 0.99 21.79 9.09
CA ILE A 325 2.01 21.21 8.19
C ILE A 325 2.85 22.35 7.59
N ASP A 326 4.18 22.30 7.73
CA ASP A 326 5.08 23.19 6.98
C ASP A 326 5.18 22.70 5.53
N THR A 327 4.23 23.15 4.71
CA THR A 327 4.10 22.73 3.31
C THR A 327 5.28 23.18 2.45
N MET A 328 5.98 24.26 2.81
CA MET A 328 7.18 24.70 2.13
C MET A 328 8.38 23.78 2.44
N ALA A 329 8.49 23.28 3.68
CA ALA A 329 9.48 22.26 4.00
C ALA A 329 9.21 20.96 3.22
N VAL A 330 7.95 20.50 3.15
CA VAL A 330 7.58 19.32 2.34
C VAL A 330 7.92 19.56 0.86
N ALA A 331 7.56 20.73 0.31
CA ALA A 331 7.81 21.08 -1.08
C ALA A 331 9.29 21.04 -1.45
N ARG A 332 10.14 21.58 -0.58
CA ARG A 332 11.60 21.54 -0.76
C ARG A 332 12.14 20.11 -0.73
N VAL A 333 11.69 19.29 0.23
CA VAL A 333 12.13 17.88 0.34
C VAL A 333 11.71 17.08 -0.89
N VAL A 334 10.46 17.21 -1.35
CA VAL A 334 9.96 16.51 -2.54
C VAL A 334 10.69 16.98 -3.79
N ASN A 335 10.88 18.29 -3.96
CA ASN A 335 11.62 18.85 -5.09
C ASN A 335 13.09 18.36 -5.10
N GLN A 336 13.79 18.39 -3.96
CA GLN A 336 15.15 17.87 -3.86
C GLN A 336 15.23 16.39 -4.23
N TRP A 337 14.29 15.59 -3.73
CA TRP A 337 14.23 14.16 -4.05
C TRP A 337 13.99 13.88 -5.54
N ILE A 338 13.01 14.54 -6.17
CA ILE A 338 12.71 14.38 -7.61
C ILE A 338 13.91 14.79 -8.47
N ASN A 339 14.68 15.79 -8.04
CA ASN A 339 15.88 16.26 -8.73
C ASN A 339 17.16 15.49 -8.36
N GLY A 340 17.05 14.37 -7.64
CA GLY A 340 18.16 13.44 -7.40
C GLY A 340 19.08 13.81 -6.24
N ALA A 341 18.67 14.70 -5.34
CA ALA A 341 19.44 14.99 -4.13
C ALA A 341 19.53 13.76 -3.22
N SER A 342 20.69 13.56 -2.62
CA SER A 342 20.92 12.51 -1.63
C SER A 342 20.16 12.78 -0.33
N VAL A 343 19.88 11.71 0.44
CA VAL A 343 19.27 11.84 1.78
C VAL A 343 20.10 12.75 2.69
N LYS A 344 21.42 12.77 2.51
CA LYS A 344 22.32 13.66 3.25
C LYS A 344 22.05 15.12 2.92
N GLU A 345 21.91 15.48 1.65
CA GLU A 345 21.59 16.84 1.22
C GLU A 345 20.19 17.26 1.67
N ILE A 346 19.22 16.35 1.57
CA ILE A 346 17.83 16.56 2.02
C ILE A 346 17.78 16.79 3.55
N SER A 347 18.67 16.16 4.31
CA SER A 347 18.71 16.29 5.77
C SER A 347 18.98 17.72 6.27
N ALA A 348 19.55 18.59 5.43
CA ALA A 348 19.74 20.00 5.75
C ALA A 348 18.41 20.74 5.99
N SER A 349 17.31 20.24 5.42
CA SER A 349 15.95 20.78 5.56
C SER A 349 15.25 20.37 6.86
N PHE A 350 15.83 19.46 7.65
CA PHE A 350 15.22 18.95 8.89
C PHE A 350 15.71 19.75 10.13
N PRO A 351 14.79 20.17 11.02
CA PRO A 351 15.14 20.98 12.20
C PRO A 351 15.81 20.15 13.29
N GLY A 352 16.71 20.79 14.06
CA GLY A 352 17.27 20.27 15.31
C GLY A 352 18.18 19.03 15.20
N GLY A 353 18.89 18.70 16.30
CA GLY A 353 19.69 17.48 16.42
C GLY A 353 21.06 17.47 15.74
N SER A 354 21.78 16.37 15.95
CA SER A 354 23.06 16.06 15.28
C SER A 354 22.88 15.75 13.79
N GLU A 355 23.93 15.88 12.98
CA GLU A 355 23.90 15.55 11.54
C GLU A 355 23.38 14.12 11.30
N ALA A 356 23.81 13.16 12.12
CA ALA A 356 23.35 11.77 12.04
C ALA A 356 21.84 11.62 12.31
N GLU A 357 21.29 12.40 13.24
CA GLU A 357 19.84 12.40 13.54
C GLU A 357 19.04 13.00 12.39
N LYS A 358 19.49 14.13 11.83
CA LYS A 358 18.85 14.75 10.68
C LYS A 358 18.81 13.82 9.47
N VAL A 359 19.93 13.16 9.17
CA VAL A 359 20.01 12.18 8.07
C VAL A 359 19.06 11.02 8.30
N ARG A 360 18.96 10.52 9.54
CA ARG A 360 18.03 9.45 9.88
C ARG A 360 16.57 9.86 9.73
N GLU A 361 16.18 11.04 10.22
CA GLU A 361 14.80 11.53 10.08
C GLU A 361 14.45 11.85 8.61
N ALA A 362 15.38 12.43 7.86
CA ALA A 362 15.24 12.63 6.42
C ALA A 362 15.05 11.31 5.67
N GLY A 363 15.86 10.29 5.99
CA GLY A 363 15.72 8.95 5.41
C GLY A 363 14.38 8.32 5.73
N LYS A 364 13.93 8.38 6.99
CA LYS A 364 12.60 7.90 7.38
C LYS A 364 11.47 8.62 6.63
N TYR A 365 11.58 9.93 6.46
CA TYR A 365 10.54 10.71 5.79
C TYR A 365 10.53 10.45 4.27
N VAL A 366 11.68 10.49 3.61
CA VAL A 366 11.78 10.23 2.16
C VAL A 366 11.33 8.81 1.83
N PHE A 367 11.84 7.80 2.54
CA PHE A 367 11.53 6.40 2.23
C PHE A 367 10.21 5.88 2.83
N GLY A 368 9.68 6.57 3.84
CA GLY A 368 8.45 6.15 4.54
C GLY A 368 7.21 6.99 4.20
N LYS A 369 7.37 8.23 3.74
CA LYS A 369 6.25 9.12 3.41
C LYS A 369 6.29 9.56 1.96
N VAL A 370 7.43 10.02 1.44
CA VAL A 370 7.50 10.55 0.07
C VAL A 370 7.48 9.44 -0.98
N SER A 371 8.25 8.36 -0.79
CA SER A 371 8.34 7.27 -1.79
C SER A 371 7.23 6.22 -1.70
N GLN A 372 6.34 6.31 -0.70
CA GLN A 372 5.21 5.39 -0.51
C GLN A 372 3.86 5.97 -0.96
N THR A 373 3.82 7.26 -1.32
CA THR A 373 2.69 7.89 -2.03
C THR A 373 2.97 7.88 -3.52
#